data_AF-A0A1I4M1B2-F1
#
_entry.id   AF-A0A1I4M1B2-F1
#
_cell.length_a   1.000
_cell.length_b   1.000
_cell.length_c   1.000
_cell.angle_alpha   90.00
_cell.angle_beta   90.00
_cell.angle_gamma   90.00
#
_symmetry.space_group_name_H-M   'P 1'
#
loop_
_entity.id
_entity.type
_entity.pdbx_description
1 polymer ?
#
loop_
_entity_poly.entity_id
_entity_poly.type
_entity_poly.pdbx_seq_one_letter_code
_entity_poly.pdbx_strand_id
1 'polypeptide(L)'
;MSISRLEKLVSSLRSVLDSKLASLSQHLHEITILVRSQDLLDVAEALRDHPDLNFDMLIDLCGVDYSAHTHDSFAGEGRKNRRFAVVYHLLSINLNHRLRVRVFADDDELPMVDSVMGIWPSANWFEREAFDLYGIIFFNHPDLRRILTDYGFIGNPFRKDFPLSGYVEMRYDADQKRVIYQPITIEPREITPYVIREEYYGEGNKVD
;
A
#
# COMPACT_ATOMS: atom_id res chain seq x y z
N MET A 1 11.08 31.20 -18.73
CA MET A 1 10.71 29.78 -18.86
C MET A 1 9.84 29.46 -17.65
N SER A 2 8.56 29.08 -17.85
CA SER A 2 7.69 28.73 -16.72
C SER A 2 8.15 27.38 -16.17
N ILE A 3 8.55 27.35 -14.90
CA ILE A 3 8.83 26.12 -14.14
C ILE A 3 7.62 25.19 -14.30
N SER A 4 7.86 23.93 -14.66
CA SER A 4 6.76 22.98 -14.80
C SER A 4 6.08 22.79 -13.45
N ARG A 5 4.76 22.56 -13.45
CA ARG A 5 3.98 22.40 -12.22
C ARG A 5 4.58 21.35 -11.27
N LEU A 6 5.15 20.29 -11.85
CA LEU A 6 5.82 19.22 -11.11
C LEU A 6 7.15 19.66 -10.52
N GLU A 7 7.97 20.41 -11.24
CA GLU A 7 9.22 20.97 -10.70
C GLU A 7 8.97 21.87 -9.49
N LYS A 8 7.90 22.68 -9.53
CA LYS A 8 7.50 23.50 -8.38
C LYS A 8 7.13 22.63 -7.17
N LEU A 9 6.36 21.57 -7.40
CA LEU A 9 6.00 20.63 -6.34
C LEU A 9 7.22 19.90 -5.77
N VAL A 10 8.13 19.40 -6.62
CA VAL A 10 9.38 18.75 -6.18
C VAL A 10 10.24 19.71 -5.36
N SER A 11 10.39 20.96 -5.80
CA SER A 11 11.12 21.99 -5.05
C SER A 11 10.49 22.27 -3.69
N SER A 12 9.16 22.35 -3.63
CA SER A 12 8.41 22.59 -2.39
C SER A 12 8.54 21.41 -1.43
N LEU A 13 8.40 20.18 -1.92
CA LEU A 13 8.58 18.95 -1.13
C LEU A 13 9.98 18.85 -0.55
N ARG A 14 11.02 19.15 -1.34
CA ARG A 14 12.41 19.15 -0.85
C ARG A 14 12.63 20.22 0.21
N SER A 15 12.08 21.41 0.04
CA SER A 15 12.23 22.51 1.00
C SER A 15 11.51 22.25 2.32
N VAL A 16 10.34 21.61 2.29
CA VAL A 16 9.49 21.41 3.48
C VAL A 16 9.88 20.15 4.24
N LEU A 17 10.14 19.04 3.52
CA LEU A 17 10.38 17.75 4.15
C LEU A 17 11.85 17.49 4.45
N ASP A 18 12.77 18.12 3.72
CA ASP A 18 14.24 18.08 3.90
C ASP A 18 14.75 16.72 4.43
N SER A 19 15.18 16.64 5.69
CA SER A 19 15.74 15.44 6.33
C SER A 19 14.77 14.27 6.58
N LYS A 20 13.46 14.47 6.43
CA LYS A 20 12.41 13.45 6.59
C LYS A 20 12.10 12.70 5.29
N LEU A 21 12.61 13.20 4.16
CA LEU A 21 12.46 12.58 2.85
C LEU A 21 13.55 11.53 2.63
N ALA A 22 13.18 10.25 2.58
CA ALA A 22 14.15 9.18 2.35
C ALA A 22 14.53 9.06 0.86
N SER A 23 13.55 9.16 -0.03
CA SER A 23 13.78 9.27 -1.47
C SER A 23 12.62 9.98 -2.17
N LEU A 24 12.89 10.51 -3.35
CA LEU A 24 11.88 11.12 -4.23
C LEU A 24 12.16 10.64 -5.65
N SER A 25 11.15 10.01 -6.26
CA SER A 25 11.19 9.54 -7.64
C SER A 25 10.07 10.17 -8.45
N GLN A 26 10.36 10.43 -9.72
CA GLN A 26 9.42 11.00 -10.67
C GLN A 26 9.33 10.10 -11.90
N HIS A 27 8.14 9.56 -12.15
CA HIS A 27 7.89 8.69 -13.30
C HIS A 27 6.53 9.02 -13.91
N LEU A 28 6.49 9.14 -15.24
CA LEU A 28 5.25 9.36 -16.00
C LEU A 28 4.36 10.50 -15.44
N HIS A 29 4.96 11.62 -15.03
CA HIS A 29 4.28 12.78 -14.44
C HIS A 29 3.68 12.56 -13.04
N GLU A 30 4.07 11.49 -12.35
CA GLU A 30 3.73 11.23 -10.96
C GLU A 30 4.97 11.34 -10.07
N ILE A 31 4.77 11.88 -8.87
CA ILE A 31 5.82 11.98 -7.86
C ILE A 31 5.51 10.98 -6.77
N THR A 32 6.50 10.15 -6.45
CA THR A 32 6.45 9.25 -5.30
C THR A 32 7.53 9.67 -4.32
N ILE A 33 7.14 9.87 -3.07
CA ILE A 33 8.08 10.10 -1.97
C ILE A 33 8.13 8.87 -1.08
N LEU A 34 9.33 8.53 -0.64
CA LEU A 34 9.55 7.52 0.37
C LEU A 34 9.81 8.21 1.71
N VAL A 35 9.07 7.80 2.73
CA VAL A 35 9.15 8.35 4.08
C VAL A 35 9.41 7.21 5.05
N ARG A 36 10.18 7.48 6.11
CA ARG A 36 10.41 6.51 7.19
C ARG A 36 9.14 6.40 8.03
N SER A 37 8.82 5.20 8.50
CA SER A 37 7.71 4.92 9.42
C SER A 37 7.61 5.94 10.57
N GLN A 38 8.74 6.22 11.22
CA GLN A 38 8.86 7.13 12.37
C GLN A 38 8.55 8.60 12.06
N ASP A 39 8.71 9.03 10.81
CA ASP A 39 8.47 10.42 10.38
C ASP A 39 7.09 10.59 9.75
N LEU A 40 6.29 9.52 9.64
CA LEU A 40 5.05 9.52 8.86
C LEU A 40 4.06 10.58 9.33
N LEU A 41 3.79 10.66 10.63
CA LEU A 41 2.82 11.61 11.17
C LEU A 41 3.24 13.05 10.91
N ASP A 42 4.49 13.39 11.24
CA ASP A 42 5.03 14.73 11.01
C ASP A 42 5.00 15.12 9.52
N VAL A 43 5.34 14.18 8.63
CA VAL A 43 5.29 14.42 7.18
C VAL A 43 3.85 14.57 6.72
N ALA A 44 2.93 13.75 7.21
CA ALA A 44 1.52 13.84 6.87
C ALA A 44 0.90 15.17 7.31
N GLU A 45 1.23 15.66 8.51
CA GLU A 45 0.81 16.98 9.00
C GLU A 45 1.39 18.10 8.13
N ALA A 46 2.69 18.05 7.81
CA ALA A 46 3.32 19.04 6.94
C ALA A 46 2.72 19.04 5.52
N LEU A 47 2.40 17.86 4.96
CA LEU A 47 1.76 17.73 3.65
C LEU A 47 0.36 18.35 3.65
N ARG A 48 -0.42 18.18 4.72
CA ARG A 48 -1.76 18.76 4.85
C ARG A 48 -1.72 20.27 5.09
N ASP A 49 -0.93 20.73 6.06
CA ASP A 49 -1.02 22.08 6.63
C ASP A 49 -0.14 23.12 5.92
N HIS A 50 0.92 22.70 5.21
CA HIS A 50 1.81 23.66 4.55
C HIS A 50 1.15 24.30 3.33
N PRO A 51 1.10 25.65 3.22
CA PRO A 51 0.33 26.36 2.18
C PRO A 51 0.80 26.06 0.74
N ASP A 52 2.09 25.76 0.56
CA ASP A 52 2.64 25.39 -0.76
C ASP A 52 2.38 23.93 -1.16
N LEU A 53 1.85 23.09 -0.27
CA LEU A 53 1.56 21.67 -0.51
C LEU A 53 0.06 21.39 -0.44
N ASN A 54 -0.55 21.78 0.68
CA ASN A 54 -2.00 21.82 0.91
C ASN A 54 -2.74 20.56 0.42
N PHE A 55 -2.29 19.37 0.85
CA PHE A 55 -2.89 18.08 0.51
C PHE A 55 -4.12 17.81 1.38
N ASP A 56 -5.25 18.39 0.98
CA ASP A 56 -6.50 18.35 1.75
C ASP A 56 -7.19 16.96 1.74
N MET A 57 -6.92 16.15 0.72
CA MET A 57 -7.69 14.93 0.46
C MET A 57 -6.79 13.70 0.33
N LEU A 58 -7.03 12.71 1.19
CA LEU A 58 -6.58 11.35 1.01
C LEU A 58 -7.55 10.61 0.07
N ILE A 59 -7.04 10.19 -1.09
CA ILE A 59 -7.79 9.50 -2.14
C ILE A 59 -7.86 8.00 -1.87
N ASP A 60 -6.72 7.42 -1.51
CA ASP A 60 -6.58 5.97 -1.32
C ASP A 60 -5.44 5.67 -0.34
N LEU A 61 -5.55 4.55 0.35
CA LEU A 61 -4.48 3.93 1.10
C LEU A 61 -4.49 2.44 0.80
N CYS A 62 -3.37 1.96 0.27
CA CYS A 62 -3.20 0.56 -0.07
C CYS A 62 -1.99 -0.06 0.65
N GLY A 63 -2.19 -1.27 1.17
CA GLY A 63 -1.10 -2.14 1.58
C GLY A 63 -0.46 -2.81 0.36
N VAL A 64 0.84 -3.08 0.41
CA VAL A 64 1.57 -3.82 -0.62
C VAL A 64 2.48 -4.84 0.05
N ASP A 65 2.37 -6.10 -0.38
CA ASP A 65 3.28 -7.18 -0.01
C ASP A 65 4.32 -7.40 -1.11
N TYR A 66 5.57 -7.09 -0.79
CA TYR A 66 6.71 -7.19 -1.68
C TYR A 66 7.49 -8.51 -1.57
N SER A 67 7.01 -9.50 -0.81
CA SER A 67 7.68 -10.81 -0.63
C SER A 67 8.11 -11.48 -1.94
N ALA A 68 7.30 -11.39 -3.01
CA ALA A 68 7.60 -11.96 -4.33
C ALA A 68 8.33 -11.02 -5.31
N HIS A 69 8.68 -9.79 -4.89
CA HIS A 69 9.31 -8.80 -5.76
C HIS A 69 10.84 -8.77 -5.58
N THR A 70 11.57 -8.65 -6.68
CA THR A 70 13.04 -8.53 -6.70
C THR A 70 13.48 -7.11 -6.29
N HIS A 71 14.67 -7.04 -5.70
CA HIS A 71 15.26 -5.79 -5.19
C HIS A 71 15.65 -4.83 -6.30
N ASP A 72 15.91 -5.34 -7.50
CA ASP A 72 16.32 -4.57 -8.67
C ASP A 72 15.14 -3.95 -9.42
N SER A 73 13.91 -4.22 -8.99
CA SER A 73 12.73 -3.60 -9.57
C SER A 73 12.56 -2.16 -9.07
N PHE A 74 12.04 -1.27 -9.92
CA PHE A 74 11.62 0.09 -9.54
C PHE A 74 10.72 0.12 -8.30
N ALA A 75 9.99 -0.97 -8.07
CA ALA A 75 9.08 -1.11 -6.94
C ALA A 75 9.80 -1.39 -5.60
N GLY A 76 11.05 -1.86 -5.63
CA GLY A 76 11.86 -2.23 -4.47
C GLY A 76 12.90 -1.19 -4.01
N GLU A 77 13.03 -0.07 -4.72
CA GLU A 77 14.02 0.96 -4.39
C GLU A 77 13.78 1.54 -2.97
N GLY A 78 14.82 1.51 -2.13
CA GLY A 78 14.76 2.01 -0.74
C GLY A 78 14.16 1.06 0.30
N ARG A 79 13.71 -0.14 -0.09
CA ARG A 79 13.04 -1.12 0.78
C ARG A 79 13.95 -1.77 1.83
N LYS A 80 15.22 -2.03 1.51
CA LYS A 80 16.20 -2.73 2.38
C LYS A 80 15.63 -4.03 2.99
N ASN A 81 15.03 -4.90 2.17
CA ASN A 81 14.37 -6.19 2.51
C ASN A 81 12.95 -6.14 3.11
N ARG A 82 12.45 -5.01 3.61
CA ARG A 82 11.13 -4.89 4.28
C ARG A 82 9.93 -5.37 3.46
N ARG A 83 9.19 -6.40 3.88
CA ARG A 83 8.11 -7.04 3.13
C ARG A 83 6.90 -6.13 2.87
N PHE A 84 6.44 -5.40 3.87
CA PHE A 84 5.19 -4.65 3.80
C PHE A 84 5.41 -3.16 3.59
N ALA A 85 4.60 -2.56 2.72
CA ALA A 85 4.49 -1.12 2.59
C ALA A 85 3.04 -0.67 2.65
N VAL A 86 2.85 0.56 3.10
CA VAL A 86 1.62 1.32 2.97
C VAL A 86 1.88 2.45 1.99
N VAL A 87 0.99 2.60 1.02
CA VAL A 87 1.05 3.65 0.00
C VAL A 87 -0.20 4.52 0.16
N TYR A 88 0.02 5.81 0.32
CA TYR A 88 -1.02 6.83 0.41
C TYR A 88 -1.06 7.63 -0.89
N HIS A 89 -2.25 7.84 -1.42
CA HIS A 89 -2.47 8.70 -2.57
C HIS A 89 -3.17 9.98 -2.11
N LEU A 90 -2.49 11.10 -2.27
CA LEU A 90 -2.95 12.40 -1.81
C LEU A 90 -3.28 13.30 -3.00
N LEU A 91 -4.29 14.15 -2.81
CA LEU A 91 -4.72 15.16 -3.74
C LEU A 91 -4.80 16.52 -3.01
N SER A 92 -4.11 17.51 -3.55
CA SER A 92 -4.36 18.92 -3.24
C SER A 92 -5.39 19.44 -4.22
N ILE A 93 -6.54 19.88 -3.73
CA ILE A 93 -7.61 20.44 -4.57
C ILE A 93 -7.22 21.85 -5.01
N ASN A 94 -6.69 22.65 -4.08
CA ASN A 94 -6.33 24.04 -4.32
C ASN A 94 -5.20 24.19 -5.35
N LEU A 95 -4.15 23.36 -5.25
CA LEU A 95 -3.01 23.40 -6.16
C LEU A 95 -3.13 22.43 -7.33
N ASN A 96 -4.16 21.56 -7.31
CA ASN A 96 -4.38 20.49 -8.29
C ASN A 96 -3.11 19.64 -8.47
N HIS A 97 -2.58 19.13 -7.36
CA HIS A 97 -1.39 18.30 -7.29
C HIS A 97 -1.72 16.92 -6.75
N ARG A 98 -1.06 15.90 -7.30
CA ARG A 98 -1.15 14.51 -6.81
C ARG A 98 0.21 14.08 -6.29
N LEU A 99 0.19 13.38 -5.17
CA LEU A 99 1.39 12.85 -4.53
C LEU A 99 1.13 11.44 -4.07
N ARG A 100 2.11 10.57 -4.29
CA ARG A 100 2.14 9.22 -3.72
C ARG A 100 3.15 9.20 -2.59
N VAL A 101 2.72 8.85 -1.39
CA VAL A 101 3.60 8.67 -0.24
C VAL A 101 3.72 7.18 0.02
N ARG A 102 4.94 6.67 0.08
CA ARG A 102 5.21 5.27 0.41
C ARG A 102 5.93 5.20 1.74
N VAL A 103 5.50 4.28 2.58
CA VAL A 103 6.10 3.99 3.88
C VAL A 103 6.28 2.48 3.98
N PHE A 104 7.46 2.02 4.38
CA PHE A 104 7.68 0.60 4.68
C PHE A 104 7.51 0.36 6.18
N ALA A 105 6.91 -0.78 6.53
CA ALA A 105 6.93 -1.27 7.91
C ALA A 105 8.34 -1.80 8.23
N ASP A 106 8.85 -1.51 9.43
CA ASP A 106 10.22 -1.92 9.80
C ASP A 106 10.33 -3.41 10.14
N ASP A 107 9.24 -4.01 10.64
CA ASP A 107 9.15 -5.42 11.02
C ASP A 107 8.23 -6.19 10.05
N ASP A 108 8.67 -7.37 9.64
CA ASP A 108 7.95 -8.26 8.72
C ASP A 108 7.02 -9.23 9.47
N GLU A 109 7.33 -9.57 10.72
CA GLU A 109 6.50 -10.44 11.55
C GLU A 109 5.28 -9.68 12.07
N LEU A 110 5.54 -8.46 12.57
CA LEU A 110 4.52 -7.55 13.08
C LEU A 110 4.60 -6.19 12.35
N PRO A 111 4.07 -6.10 11.12
CA PRO A 111 4.12 -4.85 10.36
C PRO A 111 3.27 -3.78 11.02
N MET A 112 3.94 -2.76 11.59
CA MET A 112 3.33 -1.66 12.30
C MET A 112 3.62 -0.32 11.62
N VAL A 113 2.59 0.52 11.52
CA VAL A 113 2.64 1.89 10.97
C VAL A 113 1.72 2.78 11.83
N ASP A 114 1.99 4.08 11.94
CA ASP A 114 1.08 5.00 12.64
C ASP A 114 -0.19 5.30 11.82
N SER A 115 -1.33 5.40 12.49
CA SER A 115 -2.60 5.82 11.87
C SER A 115 -2.58 7.30 11.50
N VAL A 116 -2.95 7.61 10.25
CA VAL A 116 -3.10 8.98 9.76
C VAL A 116 -4.55 9.48 9.88
N MET A 117 -5.44 8.73 10.54
CA MET A 117 -6.85 9.08 10.72
C MET A 117 -7.05 10.45 11.39
N GLY A 118 -6.16 10.82 12.33
CA GLY A 118 -6.20 12.14 12.97
C GLY A 118 -5.93 13.30 12.00
N ILE A 119 -5.30 13.01 10.86
CA ILE A 119 -4.93 13.99 9.84
C ILE A 119 -5.99 14.01 8.74
N TRP A 120 -6.29 12.84 8.18
CA TRP A 120 -7.34 12.61 7.18
C TRP A 120 -8.35 11.58 7.71
N PRO A 121 -9.55 12.01 8.13
CA PRO A 121 -10.57 11.09 8.67
C PRO A 121 -11.02 9.99 7.70
N SER A 122 -10.86 10.18 6.39
CA SER A 122 -11.15 9.16 5.37
C SER A 122 -10.27 7.92 5.50
N ALA A 123 -9.09 8.03 6.14
CA ALA A 123 -8.16 6.92 6.31
C ALA A 123 -8.72 5.74 7.12
N ASN A 124 -9.73 5.96 7.99
CA ASN A 124 -10.28 4.94 8.88
C ASN A 124 -10.63 3.63 8.15
N TRP A 125 -11.39 3.74 7.04
CA TRP A 125 -11.83 2.55 6.32
C TRP A 125 -10.67 1.87 5.57
N PHE A 126 -9.77 2.65 4.98
CA PHE A 126 -8.64 2.10 4.24
C PHE A 126 -7.58 1.47 5.16
N GLU A 127 -7.34 2.04 6.33
CA GLU A 127 -6.45 1.44 7.35
C GLU A 127 -7.01 0.10 7.84
N ARG A 128 -8.34 0.02 8.03
CA ARG A 128 -9.01 -1.25 8.36
C ARG A 128 -8.95 -2.27 7.22
N GLU A 129 -9.08 -1.83 5.97
CA GLU A 129 -8.92 -2.68 4.80
C GLU A 129 -7.48 -3.23 4.69
N ALA A 130 -6.47 -2.36 4.84
CA ALA A 130 -5.07 -2.77 4.82
C ALA A 130 -4.73 -3.73 5.98
N PHE A 131 -5.34 -3.53 7.15
CA PHE A 131 -5.27 -4.47 8.26
C PHE A 131 -5.91 -5.83 7.92
N ASP A 132 -7.10 -5.85 7.33
CA ASP A 132 -7.81 -7.11 7.03
C ASP A 132 -7.16 -7.93 5.90
N LEU A 133 -6.63 -7.23 4.89
CA LEU A 133 -6.11 -7.88 3.68
C LEU A 133 -4.61 -8.21 3.78
N TYR A 134 -3.82 -7.36 4.43
CA TYR A 134 -2.36 -7.52 4.56
C TYR A 134 -1.89 -7.78 5.99
N GLY A 135 -2.73 -7.56 7.00
CA GLY A 135 -2.35 -7.70 8.41
C GLY A 135 -1.44 -6.59 8.92
N ILE A 136 -1.46 -5.41 8.27
CA ILE A 136 -0.68 -4.24 8.73
C ILE A 136 -1.42 -3.57 9.88
N ILE A 137 -0.74 -3.39 11.00
CA ILE A 137 -1.31 -2.82 12.21
C ILE A 137 -1.08 -1.31 12.23
N PHE A 138 -2.16 -0.55 12.38
CA PHE A 138 -2.12 0.90 12.51
C PHE A 138 -2.18 1.33 13.98
N PHE A 139 -1.10 1.91 14.50
CA PHE A 139 -1.03 2.40 15.88
C PHE A 139 -1.92 3.65 16.06
N ASN A 140 -2.54 3.81 17.22
CA ASN A 140 -3.51 4.86 17.54
C ASN A 140 -4.84 4.86 16.73
N HIS A 141 -5.12 3.82 15.95
CA HIS A 141 -6.43 3.69 15.31
C HIS A 141 -7.52 3.32 16.34
N PRO A 142 -8.69 4.00 16.37
CA PRO A 142 -9.70 3.80 17.42
C PRO A 142 -10.47 2.47 17.33
N ASP A 143 -10.70 1.94 16.13
CA ASP A 143 -11.45 0.69 15.91
C ASP A 143 -10.82 -0.13 14.78
N LEU A 144 -9.65 -0.71 15.05
CA LEU A 144 -8.96 -1.56 14.07
C LEU A 144 -9.52 -2.99 14.12
N ARG A 145 -10.43 -3.29 13.20
CA ARG A 145 -11.03 -4.62 13.03
C ARG A 145 -11.30 -4.92 11.56
N ARG A 146 -11.45 -6.22 11.27
CA ARG A 146 -11.79 -6.77 9.94
C ARG A 146 -13.05 -6.10 9.36
N ILE A 147 -13.13 -6.05 8.05
CA ILE A 147 -14.23 -5.35 7.34
C ILE A 147 -14.68 -6.03 6.05
N LEU A 148 -13.77 -6.70 5.34
CA LEU A 148 -14.05 -7.41 4.09
C LEU A 148 -14.14 -8.92 4.30
N THR A 149 -13.31 -9.47 5.18
CA THR A 149 -13.30 -10.91 5.46
C THR A 149 -14.40 -11.31 6.43
N ASP A 150 -14.73 -12.61 6.41
CA ASP A 150 -15.70 -13.19 7.33
C ASP A 150 -15.21 -13.11 8.79
N TYR A 151 -16.14 -13.10 9.74
CA TYR A 151 -15.87 -12.88 11.15
C TYR A 151 -14.88 -13.90 11.74
N GLY A 152 -14.91 -15.14 11.27
CA GLY A 152 -14.03 -16.24 11.70
C GLY A 152 -12.81 -16.45 10.80
N PHE A 153 -12.54 -15.55 9.85
CA PHE A 153 -11.49 -15.75 8.86
C PHE A 153 -10.10 -15.72 9.50
N ILE A 154 -9.30 -16.74 9.19
CA ILE A 154 -7.93 -16.90 9.69
C ILE A 154 -6.96 -16.62 8.54
N GLY A 155 -6.11 -15.62 8.74
CA GLY A 155 -5.14 -15.16 7.74
C GLY A 155 -5.51 -13.80 7.13
N ASN A 156 -4.72 -13.42 6.12
CA ASN A 156 -4.78 -12.13 5.42
C ASN A 156 -4.71 -12.42 3.90
N PRO A 157 -5.82 -12.29 3.15
CA PRO A 157 -5.93 -12.83 1.79
C PRO A 157 -4.94 -12.30 0.74
N PHE A 158 -4.48 -11.05 0.85
CA PHE A 158 -3.65 -10.42 -0.18
C PHE A 158 -2.15 -10.56 0.07
N ARG A 159 -1.76 -11.27 1.13
CA ARG A 159 -0.37 -11.69 1.28
C ARG A 159 -0.02 -12.74 0.22
N LYS A 160 1.19 -12.68 -0.33
CA LYS A 160 1.60 -13.55 -1.44
C LYS A 160 1.83 -15.01 -1.06
N ASP A 161 1.96 -15.28 0.24
CA ASP A 161 2.01 -16.62 0.83
C ASP A 161 0.62 -17.23 1.05
N PHE A 162 -0.47 -16.46 0.93
CA PHE A 162 -1.83 -16.97 1.09
C PHE A 162 -2.32 -17.65 -0.19
N PRO A 163 -2.87 -18.88 -0.12
CA PRO A 163 -3.36 -19.58 -1.30
C PRO A 163 -4.61 -18.91 -1.87
N LEU A 164 -4.72 -18.87 -3.21
CA LEU A 164 -5.83 -18.20 -3.90
C LEU A 164 -7.21 -18.71 -3.45
N SER A 165 -7.34 -20.03 -3.25
CA SER A 165 -8.60 -20.65 -2.85
C SER A 165 -8.86 -20.58 -1.32
N GLY A 166 -7.88 -20.12 -0.54
CA GLY A 166 -7.92 -20.16 0.91
C GLY A 166 -7.77 -21.57 1.49
N TYR A 167 -8.04 -21.69 2.79
CA TYR A 167 -7.90 -22.95 3.53
C TYR A 167 -9.24 -23.64 3.85
N VAL A 168 -10.34 -22.87 3.85
CA VAL A 168 -11.66 -23.33 4.29
C VAL A 168 -12.73 -23.01 3.25
N GLU A 169 -13.68 -23.91 3.12
CA GLU A 169 -14.90 -23.75 2.32
C GLU A 169 -16.13 -23.90 3.22
N MET A 170 -17.24 -23.25 2.83
CA MET A 170 -18.50 -23.31 3.54
C MET A 170 -19.46 -24.30 2.87
N ARG A 171 -20.08 -25.17 3.67
CA ARG A 171 -21.10 -26.13 3.24
C ARG A 171 -22.31 -26.07 4.17
N TYR A 172 -23.52 -26.20 3.62
CA TYR A 172 -24.71 -26.43 4.45
C TYR A 172 -24.77 -27.90 4.88
N ASP A 173 -24.91 -28.14 6.18
CA ASP A 173 -25.10 -29.46 6.77
C ASP A 173 -26.58 -29.65 7.11
N ALA A 174 -27.24 -30.62 6.45
CA ALA A 174 -28.66 -30.88 6.62
C ALA A 174 -29.02 -31.49 7.98
N ASP A 175 -28.10 -32.25 8.58
CA ASP A 175 -28.31 -32.90 9.88
C ASP A 175 -28.21 -31.87 11.00
N GLN A 176 -27.22 -30.97 10.92
CA GLN A 176 -27.02 -29.90 11.90
C GLN A 176 -27.87 -28.65 11.61
N LYS A 177 -28.52 -28.58 10.45
CA LYS A 177 -29.31 -27.44 9.96
C LYS A 177 -28.56 -26.10 10.04
N ARG A 178 -27.27 -26.11 9.74
CA ARG A 178 -26.40 -24.92 9.78
C ARG A 178 -25.31 -24.96 8.72
N VAL A 179 -24.72 -23.80 8.43
CA VAL A 179 -23.52 -23.70 7.61
C VAL A 179 -22.31 -24.06 8.47
N ILE A 180 -21.45 -24.94 7.96
CA ILE A 180 -20.20 -25.35 8.60
C ILE A 180 -19.00 -25.02 7.71
N TYR A 181 -17.86 -24.79 8.35
CA TYR A 181 -16.57 -24.61 7.72
C TYR A 181 -15.87 -25.97 7.64
N GLN A 182 -15.36 -26.33 6.48
CA GLN A 182 -14.53 -27.52 6.30
C GLN A 182 -13.27 -27.17 5.50
N PRO A 183 -12.19 -27.97 5.60
CA PRO A 183 -11.02 -27.80 4.74
C PRO A 183 -11.42 -27.85 3.26
N ILE A 184 -10.74 -27.06 2.44
CA ILE A 184 -11.05 -27.00 1.01
C ILE A 184 -10.86 -28.36 0.32
N THR A 185 -11.85 -28.75 -0.49
CA THR A 185 -11.81 -30.01 -1.27
C THR A 185 -11.51 -29.76 -2.75
N ILE A 186 -11.52 -28.49 -3.17
CA ILE A 186 -11.36 -28.09 -4.57
C ILE A 186 -9.92 -28.36 -5.04
N GLU A 187 -9.78 -29.19 -6.07
CA GLU A 187 -8.53 -29.32 -6.81
C GLU A 187 -8.32 -28.11 -7.73
N PRO A 188 -7.21 -27.35 -7.60
CA PRO A 188 -6.93 -26.22 -8.47
C PRO A 188 -6.81 -26.69 -9.91
N ARG A 189 -7.74 -26.29 -10.77
CA ARG A 189 -7.55 -26.41 -12.22
C ARG A 189 -6.71 -25.23 -12.68
N GLU A 190 -5.42 -25.47 -12.93
CA GLU A 190 -4.56 -24.50 -13.59
C GLU A 190 -4.94 -24.39 -15.07
N ILE A 191 -5.89 -23.51 -15.38
CA ILE A 191 -6.29 -23.20 -16.78
C ILE A 191 -5.31 -22.20 -17.41
N THR A 192 -4.40 -21.63 -16.61
CA THR A 192 -3.45 -20.62 -17.09
C THR A 192 -2.45 -21.30 -18.03
N PRO A 193 -2.40 -20.89 -19.31
CA PRO A 193 -1.38 -21.39 -20.22
C PRO A 193 -0.01 -21.00 -19.67
N TYR A 194 0.97 -21.91 -19.75
CA TYR A 194 2.34 -21.62 -19.38
C TYR A 194 2.90 -20.56 -20.33
N VAL A 195 2.91 -19.29 -19.89
CA VAL A 195 3.46 -18.20 -20.67
C VAL A 195 4.96 -18.14 -20.41
N ILE A 196 5.76 -18.70 -21.32
CA ILE A 196 7.19 -18.47 -21.36
C ILE A 196 7.39 -17.00 -21.76
N ARG A 197 7.78 -16.16 -20.81
CA ARG A 197 8.23 -14.80 -21.10
C ARG A 197 9.73 -14.88 -21.31
N GLU A 198 10.20 -14.43 -22.47
CA GLU A 198 11.63 -14.20 -22.69
C GLU A 198 12.12 -13.15 -21.69
N GLU A 199 13.37 -13.25 -21.22
CA GLU A 199 13.95 -12.31 -20.24
C GLU A 199 13.83 -10.84 -20.70
N TYR A 200 13.79 -10.60 -22.01
CA TYR A 200 13.69 -9.28 -22.65
C TYR A 200 12.28 -8.90 -23.11
N TYR A 201 11.25 -9.68 -22.76
CA TYR A 201 9.88 -9.42 -23.21
C TYR A 201 9.35 -8.11 -22.60
N GLY A 202 9.30 -7.05 -23.42
CA GLY A 202 8.84 -5.72 -23.01
C GLY A 202 9.95 -4.69 -22.79
N GLU A 203 11.22 -5.07 -22.91
CA GLU A 203 12.32 -4.12 -23.04
C GLU A 203 12.32 -3.55 -24.47
N GLY A 204 11.33 -2.71 -24.80
CA GLY A 204 11.40 -1.91 -26.01
C GLY A 204 12.70 -1.11 -26.00
N ASN A 205 13.50 -1.23 -27.07
CA ASN A 205 14.78 -0.56 -27.28
C ASN A 205 14.95 0.68 -26.40
N LYS A 206 15.73 0.56 -25.30
CA LYS A 206 16.38 1.72 -24.70
C LYS A 206 17.41 2.18 -25.73
N VAL A 207 16.96 2.94 -26.73
CA VAL A 207 17.85 3.68 -27.62
C VAL A 207 18.48 4.77 -26.75
N ASP A 208 19.81 4.80 -26.78
CA ASP A 208 20.70 5.72 -26.06
C ASP A 208 20.29 7.20 -26.16
#